data_AF-A0A3M3BG72-F1
#
_entry.id   AF-A0A3M3BG72-F1
#
_cell.length_a   1.000
_cell.length_b   1.000
_cell.length_c   1.000
_cell.angle_alpha   90.00
_cell.angle_beta   90.00
_cell.angle_gamma   90.00
#
_symmetry.space_group_name_H-M   'P 1'
#
loop_
_entity.id
_entity.type
_entity.pdbx_description
1 polymer ?
#
loop_
_entity_poly.entity_id
_entity_poly.type
_entity_poly.pdbx_seq_one_letter_code
_entity_poly.pdbx_strand_id
1 'polypeptide(L)'
;MVYEKTHQAEQSAQTMEISLIAHNVLVYRNALAEYAYAHKAASGTVADNQLALPTWYARYPGVEGVIDAGRSYAFFESPPPGLVSEMINLTGGSLAIGTAASGILLTLTSRNAGVTLPVAVPNGAAVAYQ
;
A
#
# COMPACT_ATOMS: atom_id res chain seq x y z
N MET A 1 -11.82 -36.07 -5.77
CA MET A 1 -10.36 -35.83 -5.64
C MET A 1 -9.79 -34.78 -6.61
N VAL A 2 -10.45 -34.43 -7.75
CA VAL A 2 -9.97 -33.34 -8.63
C VAL A 2 -10.40 -31.95 -8.12
N TYR A 3 -11.64 -31.81 -7.66
CA TYR A 3 -12.19 -30.54 -7.14
C TYR A 3 -11.43 -29.96 -5.94
N GLU A 4 -10.92 -30.80 -5.04
CA GLU A 4 -10.21 -30.36 -3.84
C GLU A 4 -8.79 -29.86 -4.13
N LYS A 5 -8.12 -30.44 -5.13
CA LYS A 5 -6.80 -29.99 -5.59
C LYS A 5 -6.87 -28.63 -6.29
N THR A 6 -7.93 -28.40 -7.07
CA THR A 6 -8.13 -27.12 -7.77
C THR A 6 -8.37 -25.99 -6.77
N HIS A 7 -9.23 -26.19 -5.77
CA HIS A 7 -9.48 -25.18 -4.74
C HIS A 7 -8.25 -24.86 -3.88
N GLN A 8 -7.43 -25.87 -3.53
CA GLN A 8 -6.18 -25.62 -2.81
C GLN A 8 -5.18 -24.81 -3.64
N ALA A 9 -5.08 -25.08 -4.94
CA ALA A 9 -4.19 -24.34 -5.84
C ALA A 9 -4.65 -22.87 -6.00
N GLU A 10 -5.96 -22.64 -6.12
CA GLU A 10 -6.54 -21.29 -6.21
C GLU A 10 -6.29 -20.47 -4.94
N GLN A 11 -6.53 -21.05 -3.76
CA GLN A 11 -6.27 -20.38 -2.47
C GLN A 11 -4.78 -20.07 -2.27
N SER A 12 -3.91 -21.00 -2.68
CA SER A 12 -2.46 -20.79 -2.62
C SER A 12 -2.02 -19.66 -3.55
N ALA A 13 -2.56 -19.61 -4.77
CA ALA A 13 -2.27 -18.54 -5.74
C ALA A 13 -2.73 -17.17 -5.22
N GLN A 14 -3.94 -17.08 -4.67
CA GLN A 14 -4.46 -15.84 -4.07
C GLN A 14 -3.59 -15.36 -2.90
N THR A 15 -3.15 -16.28 -2.04
CA THR A 15 -2.30 -15.92 -0.89
C THR A 15 -0.93 -15.40 -1.34
N MET A 16 -0.34 -16.03 -2.37
CA MET A 16 0.91 -15.57 -2.96
C MET A 16 0.77 -14.20 -3.61
N GLU A 17 -0.33 -13.95 -4.32
CA GLU A 17 -0.62 -12.66 -4.95
C GLU A 17 -0.79 -11.55 -3.92
N ILE A 18 -1.57 -11.79 -2.86
CA ILE A 18 -1.74 -10.86 -1.74
C ILE A 18 -0.39 -10.51 -1.11
N SER A 19 0.45 -11.52 -0.82
CA SER A 19 1.76 -11.29 -0.22
C SER A 19 2.68 -10.51 -1.15
N LEU A 20 2.67 -10.80 -2.46
CA LEU A 20 3.44 -10.06 -3.46
C LEU A 20 3.04 -8.58 -3.49
N ILE A 21 1.75 -8.28 -3.57
CA ILE A 21 1.25 -6.91 -3.60
C ILE A 21 1.60 -6.19 -2.30
N ALA A 22 1.42 -6.84 -1.15
CA ALA A 22 1.73 -6.26 0.15
C ALA A 22 3.20 -5.85 0.25
N HIS A 23 4.13 -6.75 -0.09
CA HIS A 23 5.55 -6.42 -0.12
C HIS A 23 5.86 -5.30 -1.11
N ASN A 24 5.23 -5.33 -2.29
CA ASN A 24 5.45 -4.32 -3.32
C ASN A 24 5.06 -2.91 -2.85
N VAL A 25 3.88 -2.78 -2.23
CA VAL A 25 3.40 -1.51 -1.65
C VAL A 25 4.33 -1.05 -0.52
N LEU A 26 4.76 -1.96 0.36
CA LEU A 26 5.60 -1.60 1.51
C LEU A 26 7.02 -1.16 1.11
N VAL A 27 7.59 -1.76 0.08
CA VAL A 27 8.89 -1.33 -0.48
C VAL A 27 8.74 0.05 -1.12
N TYR A 28 7.69 0.26 -1.91
CA TYR A 28 7.41 1.55 -2.54
C TYR A 28 7.18 2.66 -1.52
N ARG A 29 6.41 2.36 -0.45
CA ARG A 29 6.20 3.25 0.69
C ARG A 29 7.51 3.74 1.28
N ASN A 30 8.45 2.83 1.56
CA ASN A 30 9.71 3.20 2.19
C ASN A 30 10.53 4.16 1.31
N ALA A 31 10.59 3.89 -0.01
CA ALA A 31 11.30 4.77 -0.94
C ALA A 31 10.63 6.15 -1.09
N LEU A 32 9.29 6.19 -1.12
CA LEU A 32 8.55 7.46 -1.10
C LEU A 32 8.74 8.24 0.20
N ALA A 33 8.76 7.56 1.34
CA ALA A 33 8.97 8.17 2.65
C ALA A 33 10.36 8.81 2.74
N GLU A 34 11.39 8.13 2.22
CA GLU A 34 12.75 8.68 2.14
C GLU A 34 12.81 9.93 1.25
N TYR A 35 12.17 9.88 0.07
CA TYR A 35 12.08 11.06 -0.80
C TYR A 35 11.33 12.21 -0.12
N ALA A 36 10.17 11.95 0.49
CA ALA A 36 9.39 12.95 1.22
C ALA A 36 10.18 13.54 2.40
N TYR A 37 11.01 12.74 3.06
CA TYR A 37 11.88 13.19 4.13
C TYR A 37 12.94 14.18 3.63
N ALA A 38 13.55 13.92 2.48
CA ALA A 38 14.53 14.82 1.86
C ALA A 38 13.88 16.07 1.23
N HIS A 39 12.60 15.97 0.80
CA HIS A 39 11.90 17.02 0.06
C HIS A 39 10.60 17.43 0.76
N LYS A 40 10.73 18.08 1.93
CA LYS A 40 9.58 18.42 2.82
C LYS A 40 8.47 19.26 2.17
N ALA A 41 8.79 20.03 1.13
CA ALA A 41 7.83 20.87 0.41
C ALA A 41 7.27 20.20 -0.86
N ALA A 42 7.70 18.98 -1.19
CA ALA A 42 7.20 18.27 -2.37
C ALA A 42 5.73 17.86 -2.15
N SER A 43 4.98 17.87 -3.24
CA SER A 43 3.60 17.35 -3.29
C SER A 43 3.30 16.86 -4.70
N GLY A 44 2.42 15.87 -4.81
CA GLY A 44 2.12 15.18 -6.06
C GLY A 44 2.86 13.86 -6.24
N THR A 45 2.78 13.31 -7.44
CA THR A 45 3.42 12.04 -7.81
C THR A 45 4.92 12.23 -8.00
N VAL A 46 5.71 11.24 -7.60
CA VAL A 46 7.17 11.22 -7.80
C VAL A 46 7.50 10.16 -8.84
N ALA A 47 8.38 10.48 -9.79
CA ALA A 47 8.81 9.49 -10.79
C ALA A 47 9.71 8.43 -10.15
N ASP A 48 9.54 7.16 -10.54
CA ASP A 48 10.27 6.02 -9.98
C ASP A 48 11.81 6.20 -10.04
N ASN A 49 12.33 6.88 -11.07
CA ASN A 49 13.77 7.16 -11.20
C ASN A 49 14.32 8.21 -10.21
N GLN A 50 13.45 8.92 -9.48
CA GLN A 50 13.83 9.82 -8.40
C GLN A 50 13.76 9.15 -7.02
N LEU A 51 13.15 7.97 -6.95
CA LEU A 51 13.02 7.19 -5.73
C LEU A 51 14.23 6.25 -5.58
N ALA A 52 14.68 6.06 -4.33
CA ALA A 52 15.76 5.12 -4.00
C ALA A 52 15.25 3.66 -4.03
N LEU A 53 14.64 3.25 -5.14
CA LEU A 53 14.09 1.90 -5.31
C LEU A 53 15.21 0.87 -5.47
N PRO A 54 15.10 -0.31 -4.84
CA PRO A 54 16.05 -1.39 -5.08
C PRO A 54 16.09 -1.80 -6.55
N THR A 55 17.25 -2.21 -7.06
CA THR A 55 17.42 -2.57 -8.48
C THR A 55 16.59 -3.79 -8.92
N TRP A 56 16.21 -4.64 -7.98
CA TRP A 56 15.33 -5.80 -8.21
C TRP A 56 13.84 -5.43 -8.18
N TYR A 57 13.50 -4.22 -7.72
CA TYR A 57 12.11 -3.81 -7.56
C TYR A 57 11.51 -3.43 -8.90
N ALA A 58 10.44 -4.13 -9.26
CA ALA A 58 9.52 -3.74 -10.32
C ALA A 58 8.19 -3.37 -9.67
N ARG A 59 7.69 -2.16 -9.94
CA ARG A 59 6.42 -1.70 -9.39
C ARG A 59 5.28 -2.59 -9.91
N TYR A 60 4.51 -3.14 -8.99
CA TYR A 60 3.36 -3.98 -9.35
C TYR A 60 2.28 -3.07 -9.98
N PRO A 61 1.64 -3.47 -11.10
CA PRO A 61 0.60 -2.66 -11.73
C PRO A 61 -0.53 -2.32 -10.77
N GLY A 62 -0.91 -1.04 -10.67
CA GLY A 62 -1.91 -0.56 -9.71
C GLY A 62 -1.36 -0.17 -8.34
N VAL A 63 -0.06 -0.41 -8.08
CA VAL A 63 0.65 0.25 -6.97
C VAL A 63 1.04 1.65 -7.43
N GLU A 64 0.56 2.63 -6.68
CA GLU A 64 0.82 4.04 -6.93
C GLU A 64 1.23 4.75 -5.63
N GLY A 65 1.61 6.02 -5.76
CA GLY A 65 1.83 6.82 -4.59
C GLY A 65 1.99 8.29 -4.87
N VAL A 66 1.74 9.05 -3.81
CA VAL A 66 1.67 10.50 -3.83
C VAL A 66 2.32 11.03 -2.55
N ILE A 67 2.91 12.20 -2.65
CA ILE A 67 3.38 12.97 -1.51
C ILE A 67 2.42 14.13 -1.30
N ASP A 68 2.11 14.44 -0.05
CA ASP A 68 1.37 15.63 0.32
C ASP A 68 1.92 16.19 1.63
N ALA A 69 2.27 17.48 1.63
CA ALA A 69 2.82 18.18 2.78
C ALA A 69 3.97 17.42 3.51
N GLY A 70 4.87 16.80 2.76
CA GLY A 70 6.01 16.04 3.30
C GLY A 70 5.67 14.68 3.91
N ARG A 71 4.44 14.19 3.70
CA ARG A 71 4.00 12.82 4.01
C ARG A 71 3.89 12.02 2.73
N SER A 72 4.23 10.75 2.82
CA SER A 72 4.13 9.79 1.72
C SER A 72 2.89 8.93 1.86
N TYR A 73 2.25 8.61 0.74
CA TYR A 73 1.09 7.73 0.68
C TYR A 73 1.33 6.75 -0.48
N ALA A 74 1.68 5.51 -0.16
CA ALA A 74 1.70 4.43 -1.13
C ALA A 74 0.36 3.68 -1.05
N PHE A 75 -0.22 3.34 -2.19
CA PHE A 75 -1.53 2.71 -2.22
C PHE A 75 -1.70 1.75 -3.38
N PHE A 76 -2.68 0.86 -3.23
CA PHE A 76 -3.12 -0.06 -4.26
C PHE A 76 -4.63 0.09 -4.44
N GLU A 77 -5.05 0.49 -5.65
CA GLU A 77 -6.40 1.02 -5.90
C GLU A 77 -7.51 0.00 -5.67
N SER A 78 -7.31 -1.25 -6.13
CA SER A 78 -8.33 -2.30 -6.11
C SER A 78 -7.85 -3.51 -5.30
N PRO A 79 -7.76 -3.40 -3.97
CA PRO A 79 -7.14 -4.43 -3.14
C PRO A 79 -7.95 -5.72 -3.10
N PRO A 80 -7.33 -6.90 -3.30
CA PRO A 80 -7.98 -8.16 -3.00
C PRO A 80 -8.32 -8.26 -1.50
N PRO A 81 -9.38 -9.00 -1.12
CA PRO A 81 -9.72 -9.22 0.28
C PRO A 81 -8.52 -9.75 1.06
N GLY A 82 -8.25 -9.16 2.22
CA GLY A 82 -7.14 -9.55 3.10
C GLY A 82 -5.83 -8.82 2.87
N LEU A 83 -5.66 -8.05 1.78
CA LEU A 83 -4.42 -7.31 1.53
C LEU A 83 -4.03 -6.36 2.66
N VAL A 84 -4.98 -5.55 3.15
CA VAL A 84 -4.74 -4.61 4.26
C VAL A 84 -4.29 -5.36 5.53
N SER A 85 -4.92 -6.50 5.84
CA SER A 85 -4.53 -7.34 6.97
C SER A 85 -3.12 -7.88 6.82
N GLU A 86 -2.75 -8.35 5.62
CA GLU A 86 -1.40 -8.83 5.35
C GLU A 86 -0.36 -7.71 5.50
N MET A 87 -0.63 -6.52 4.97
CA MET A 87 0.25 -5.37 5.13
C MET A 87 0.45 -4.97 6.59
N ILE A 88 -0.61 -5.04 7.41
CA ILE A 88 -0.55 -4.81 8.86
C ILE A 88 0.30 -5.90 9.54
N ASN A 89 0.12 -7.16 9.18
CA ASN A 89 0.90 -8.28 9.73
C ASN A 89 2.40 -8.11 9.41
N LEU A 90 2.75 -7.82 8.16
CA LEU A 90 4.13 -7.61 7.70
C LEU A 90 4.82 -6.42 8.37
N THR A 91 4.05 -5.50 8.95
CA THR A 91 4.57 -4.30 9.63
C THR A 91 4.40 -4.34 11.15
N GLY A 92 4.07 -5.51 11.71
CA GLY A 92 3.97 -5.71 13.16
C GLY A 92 2.82 -4.94 13.80
N GLY A 93 1.71 -4.71 13.07
CA GLY A 93 0.53 -4.04 13.61
C GLY A 93 0.49 -2.52 13.37
N SER A 94 1.14 -2.02 12.32
CA SER A 94 1.21 -0.57 12.05
C SER A 94 -0.16 0.07 11.91
N LEU A 95 -0.38 1.16 12.65
CA LEU A 95 -1.55 2.05 12.50
C LEU A 95 -1.45 2.94 11.25
N ALA A 96 -0.31 2.90 10.54
CA ALA A 96 -0.09 3.66 9.33
C ALA A 96 -0.65 2.99 8.07
N ILE A 97 -1.43 1.92 8.25
CA ILE A 97 -1.98 1.08 7.18
C ILE A 97 -3.48 0.97 7.37
N GLY A 98 -4.21 1.06 6.26
CA GLY A 98 -5.67 1.01 6.30
C GLY A 98 -6.31 1.06 4.93
N THR A 99 -7.62 1.26 4.94
CA THR A 99 -8.44 1.45 3.74
C THR A 99 -8.83 2.91 3.61
N ALA A 100 -8.71 3.46 2.40
CA ALA A 100 -9.21 4.79 2.08
C ALA A 100 -10.74 4.79 2.05
N ALA A 101 -11.39 5.68 2.81
CA ALA A 101 -12.82 5.90 2.71
C ALA A 101 -13.16 7.36 2.99
N SER A 102 -13.90 8.00 2.09
CA SER A 102 -14.34 9.39 2.25
C SER A 102 -13.18 10.36 2.54
N GLY A 103 -12.02 10.15 1.91
CA GLY A 103 -10.83 11.00 2.09
C GLY A 103 -10.11 10.83 3.43
N ILE A 104 -10.43 9.79 4.21
CA ILE A 104 -9.73 9.46 5.45
C ILE A 104 -9.22 8.02 5.45
N LEU A 105 -8.19 7.75 6.25
CA LEU A 105 -7.67 6.41 6.47
C LEU A 105 -8.45 5.70 7.60
N LEU A 106 -9.08 4.57 7.27
CA LEU A 106 -9.68 3.68 8.25
C LEU A 106 -8.71 2.53 8.56
N THR A 107 -8.31 2.36 9.82
CA THR A 107 -7.46 1.23 10.23
C THR A 107 -8.33 0.10 10.80
N LEU A 108 -7.77 -1.10 10.95
CA LEU A 108 -8.50 -2.22 11.55
C LEU A 108 -8.81 -2.02 13.03
N THR A 109 -7.96 -1.29 13.77
CA THR A 109 -8.08 -1.10 15.23
C THR A 109 -8.82 0.19 15.57
N SER A 110 -8.59 1.26 14.80
CA SER A 110 -9.32 2.51 14.89
C SER A 110 -10.09 2.72 13.59
N ARG A 111 -11.43 2.76 13.69
CA ARG A 111 -12.32 3.09 12.57
C ARG A 111 -11.98 4.43 11.90
N ASN A 112 -11.14 5.27 12.51
CA ASN A 112 -10.58 6.47 11.90
C ASN A 112 -9.17 6.71 12.48
N ALA A 113 -8.15 6.81 11.62
CA ALA A 113 -6.78 7.14 12.03
C ALA A 113 -6.57 8.64 12.34
N GLY A 114 -7.54 9.48 12.03
CA GLY A 114 -7.40 10.95 12.01
C GLY A 114 -6.53 11.46 10.87
N VAL A 115 -6.22 10.61 9.88
CA VAL A 115 -5.35 10.93 8.75
C VAL A 115 -6.21 11.27 7.55
N THR A 116 -6.11 12.51 7.07
CA THR A 116 -6.69 12.94 5.79
C THR A 116 -5.80 12.43 4.67
N LEU A 117 -6.43 11.88 3.63
CA LEU A 117 -5.78 11.36 2.45
C LEU A 117 -5.84 12.39 1.31
N PRO A 118 -4.78 12.48 0.48
CA PRO A 118 -4.80 13.31 -0.73
C PRO A 118 -5.89 12.84 -1.71
N VAL A 119 -6.43 13.77 -2.51
CA VAL A 119 -7.47 13.50 -3.52
C VAL A 119 -7.06 12.45 -4.56
N ALA A 120 -5.76 12.27 -4.76
CA ALA A 120 -5.22 11.25 -5.66
C ALA A 120 -5.44 9.81 -5.15
N VAL A 121 -5.70 9.62 -3.85
CA VAL A 121 -5.93 8.29 -3.28
C VAL A 121 -7.42 7.92 -3.44
N PRO A 122 -7.77 6.91 -4.25
CA PRO A 122 -9.16 6.55 -4.47
C PRO A 122 -9.78 5.86 -3.26
N ASN A 123 -11.09 6.02 -3.10
CA ASN A 123 -11.85 5.29 -2.09
C ASN A 123 -11.77 3.78 -2.34
N GLY A 124 -11.62 3.00 -1.27
CA GLY A 124 -11.46 1.54 -1.34
C GLY A 124 -10.01 1.06 -1.47
N ALA A 125 -9.05 1.96 -1.75
CA ALA A 125 -7.65 1.61 -1.87
C ALA A 125 -7.07 1.07 -0.55
N ALA A 126 -6.14 0.12 -0.64
CA ALA A 126 -5.26 -0.23 0.47
C ALA A 126 -4.13 0.80 0.52
N VAL A 127 -3.95 1.46 1.67
CA VAL A 127 -3.02 2.59 1.80
C VAL A 127 -2.03 2.30 2.92
N ALA A 128 -0.77 2.64 2.69
CA ALA A 128 0.25 2.76 3.72
C ALA A 128 0.89 4.14 3.65
N TYR A 129 0.82 4.91 4.73
CA TYR A 129 1.40 6.25 4.80
C TYR A 129 2.62 6.31 5.72
N GLN A 130 3.43 7.36 5.57
CA GLN A 130 4.57 7.64 6.43
C GLN A 130 4.90 9.13 6.48
#